data_AF-A0A0F9T1S6-F1
#
_entry.id   AF-A0A0F9T1S6-F1
#
_cell.length_a   1.000
_cell.length_b   1.000
_cell.length_c   1.000
_cell.angle_alpha   90.00
_cell.angle_beta   90.00
_cell.angle_gamma   90.00
#
_symmetry.space_group_name_H-M   'P 1'
#
loop_
_entity.id
_entity.type
_entity.pdbx_description
1 polymer ?
#
loop_
_entity_poly.entity_id
_entity_poly.type
_entity_poly.pdbx_seq_one_letter_code
_entity_poly.pdbx_strand_id
1 'polypeptide(L)'
;MAINIEARRECNKRWRLRNKEKLIKDKKQYYENNRANILKAKKKYNQENKVRILEYHKQYNEKNTKKNIEYQKQYREKNKVELAEKRKIYKQKNEASIKLWHQVNKVKIVEKRKIYAQKNKAKIKQYYQDNKEKISEQGKKYLRENKQIRKQYYQKNKVKIAKLHKQYHQKNKIKIAKLAKQYYQDNKVKIAKHLKTRRQTDSKYALTVQLRNRVWHAFKDYSTTGKIKPACEYGIDYAAIIEHLKPFPAERWRYHKDHIKPLCSFDFDDSEQIKLAFAPENHQWLLAEENMSKGKKIIEQSQLCF
;
A
#
# COMPACT_ATOMS: atom_id res chain seq x y z
N MET A 1 -63.36 -6.43 -72.60
CA MET A 1 -62.92 -7.55 -71.73
C MET A 1 -61.69 -7.14 -70.94
N ALA A 2 -61.85 -6.73 -69.67
CA ALA A 2 -60.72 -6.38 -68.81
C ALA A 2 -60.00 -7.68 -68.39
N ILE A 3 -58.77 -7.89 -68.87
CA ILE A 3 -57.93 -9.00 -68.45
C ILE A 3 -57.63 -8.81 -66.96
N ASN A 4 -58.10 -9.73 -66.11
CA ASN A 4 -57.93 -9.69 -64.66
C ASN A 4 -56.43 -9.87 -64.29
N ILE A 5 -55.74 -8.75 -64.08
CA ILE A 5 -54.31 -8.66 -63.77
C ILE A 5 -53.95 -9.42 -62.49
N GLU A 6 -54.85 -9.45 -61.50
CA GLU A 6 -54.64 -10.15 -60.23
C GLU A 6 -54.72 -11.67 -60.40
N ALA A 7 -55.68 -12.17 -61.19
CA ALA A 7 -55.75 -13.59 -61.54
C ALA A 7 -54.47 -14.06 -62.26
N ARG A 8 -53.91 -13.22 -63.14
CA ARG A 8 -52.64 -13.50 -63.82
C ARG A 8 -51.42 -13.47 -62.88
N ARG A 9 -51.39 -12.55 -61.89
CA ARG A 9 -50.33 -12.49 -60.87
C ARG A 9 -50.35 -13.72 -59.96
N GLU A 10 -51.52 -14.13 -59.48
CA GLU A 10 -51.65 -15.32 -58.63
C GLU A 10 -51.38 -16.61 -59.41
N CYS A 11 -51.81 -16.70 -60.67
CA CYS A 11 -51.43 -17.82 -61.55
C CYS A 11 -49.90 -17.92 -61.72
N ASN A 12 -49.22 -16.80 -61.99
CA ASN A 12 -47.76 -16.74 -62.09
C ASN A 12 -47.06 -17.08 -60.76
N LYS A 13 -47.61 -16.66 -59.62
CA LYS A 13 -47.06 -16.97 -58.29
C LYS A 13 -47.16 -18.46 -57.98
N ARG A 14 -48.31 -19.08 -58.26
CA ARG A 14 -48.52 -20.54 -58.14
C ARG A 14 -47.61 -21.33 -59.09
N TRP A 15 -47.39 -20.84 -60.31
CA TRP A 15 -46.45 -21.43 -61.25
C TRP A 15 -45.00 -21.34 -60.76
N ARG A 16 -44.56 -20.19 -60.23
CA ARG A 16 -43.22 -20.01 -59.65
C ARG A 16 -42.98 -20.88 -58.42
N LEU A 17 -44.00 -21.10 -57.60
CA LEU A 17 -43.94 -22.02 -56.45
C LEU A 17 -43.77 -23.47 -56.90
N ARG A 18 -44.58 -23.93 -57.86
CA ARG A 18 -44.49 -25.29 -58.42
C ARG A 18 -43.17 -25.55 -59.16
N ASN A 19 -42.58 -24.52 -59.77
CA ASN A 19 -41.31 -24.63 -60.51
C ASN A 19 -40.09 -24.13 -59.71
N LYS A 20 -40.24 -23.91 -58.41
CA LYS A 20 -39.23 -23.21 -57.59
C LYS A 20 -37.86 -23.88 -57.65
N GLU A 21 -37.81 -25.20 -57.51
CA GLU A 21 -36.54 -25.95 -57.50
C GLU A 21 -35.85 -25.93 -58.86
N LYS A 22 -36.62 -26.13 -59.94
CA LYS A 22 -36.13 -26.04 -61.32
C LYS A 22 -35.57 -24.63 -61.61
N LEU A 23 -36.31 -23.59 -61.24
CA LEU A 23 -35.87 -22.19 -61.39
C LEU A 23 -34.61 -21.88 -60.57
N ILE A 24 -34.44 -22.47 -59.39
CA ILE A 24 -33.22 -22.31 -58.57
C ILE A 24 -32.04 -23.01 -59.27
N LYS A 25 -32.24 -24.24 -59.76
CA LYS A 25 -31.22 -25.02 -60.46
C LYS A 25 -30.78 -24.31 -61.74
N ASP A 26 -31.72 -23.86 -62.56
CA ASP A 26 -31.44 -23.16 -63.81
C ASP A 26 -30.71 -21.82 -63.57
N LYS A 27 -31.11 -21.07 -62.54
CA LYS A 27 -30.40 -19.83 -62.13
C LYS A 27 -28.98 -20.11 -61.64
N LYS A 28 -28.78 -21.21 -60.90
CA LYS A 28 -27.46 -21.61 -60.40
C LYS A 28 -26.55 -22.00 -61.58
N GLN A 29 -27.05 -22.83 -62.49
CA GLN A 29 -26.33 -23.24 -63.70
C GLN A 29 -25.96 -22.04 -64.58
N TYR A 30 -26.91 -21.11 -64.79
CA TYR A 30 -26.65 -19.87 -65.51
C TYR A 30 -25.55 -19.03 -64.83
N TYR A 31 -25.63 -18.87 -63.50
CA TYR A 31 -24.62 -18.12 -62.75
C TYR A 31 -23.24 -18.78 -62.84
N GLU A 32 -23.15 -20.10 -62.72
CA GLU A 32 -21.89 -20.85 -62.84
C GLU A 32 -21.28 -20.69 -64.24
N ASN A 33 -22.08 -20.89 -65.29
CA ASN A 33 -21.65 -20.74 -66.68
C ASN A 33 -21.21 -19.30 -67.02
N ASN A 34 -21.77 -18.29 -66.33
CA ASN A 34 -21.49 -16.87 -66.60
C ASN A 34 -20.67 -16.18 -65.50
N ARG A 35 -20.17 -16.94 -64.51
CA ARG A 35 -19.58 -16.40 -63.27
C ARG A 35 -18.44 -15.45 -63.54
N ALA A 36 -17.52 -15.83 -64.45
CA ALA A 36 -16.35 -15.04 -64.77
C ALA A 36 -16.73 -13.68 -65.38
N ASN A 37 -17.68 -13.66 -66.32
CA ASN A 37 -18.16 -12.44 -66.96
C ASN A 37 -18.94 -11.55 -66.00
N ILE A 38 -19.81 -12.14 -65.16
CA ILE A 38 -20.57 -11.42 -64.12
C ILE A 38 -19.61 -10.77 -63.11
N LEU A 39 -18.60 -11.49 -62.64
CA LEU A 39 -17.61 -10.96 -61.70
C LEU A 39 -16.74 -9.87 -62.34
N LYS A 40 -16.34 -10.03 -63.61
CA LYS A 40 -15.57 -9.03 -64.35
C LYS A 40 -16.37 -7.73 -64.53
N ALA A 41 -17.63 -7.83 -64.94
CA ALA A 41 -18.54 -6.69 -65.04
C ALA A 41 -18.79 -6.01 -63.69
N LYS A 42 -19.02 -6.79 -62.62
CA LYS A 42 -19.20 -6.27 -61.25
C LYS A 42 -17.95 -5.57 -60.73
N LYS A 43 -16.76 -6.10 -61.03
CA LYS A 43 -15.48 -5.47 -60.66
C LYS A 43 -15.30 -4.14 -61.38
N LYS A 44 -15.55 -4.09 -62.70
CA LYS A 44 -15.51 -2.86 -63.50
C LYS A 44 -16.48 -1.81 -62.95
N TYR A 45 -17.73 -2.19 -62.72
CA TYR A 45 -18.74 -1.30 -62.11
C TYR A 45 -18.33 -0.78 -60.73
N ASN A 46 -17.82 -1.64 -59.85
CA ASN A 46 -17.37 -1.23 -58.51
C ASN A 46 -16.15 -0.30 -58.55
N GLN A 47 -15.26 -0.46 -59.54
CA GLN A 47 -14.11 0.42 -59.74
C GLN A 47 -14.57 1.79 -60.26
N GLU A 48 -15.40 1.82 -61.29
CA GLU A 48 -15.94 3.05 -61.91
C GLU A 48 -16.83 3.82 -60.94
N ASN A 49 -17.55 3.12 -60.05
CA ASN A 49 -18.50 3.73 -59.11
C ASN A 49 -18.00 3.75 -57.65
N LYS A 50 -16.69 3.54 -57.43
CA LYS A 50 -16.11 3.40 -56.08
C LYS A 50 -16.51 4.54 -55.15
N VAL A 51 -16.38 5.78 -55.62
CA VAL A 51 -16.70 6.98 -54.82
C VAL A 51 -18.20 6.99 -54.48
N ARG A 52 -19.08 6.83 -55.48
CA ARG A 52 -20.54 6.81 -55.29
C ARG A 52 -21.00 5.70 -54.34
N ILE A 53 -20.42 4.50 -54.45
CA ILE A 53 -20.74 3.36 -53.58
C ILE A 53 -20.30 3.65 -52.13
N LEU A 54 -19.12 4.24 -51.94
CA LEU A 54 -18.63 4.62 -50.62
C LEU A 54 -19.50 5.73 -49.99
N GLU A 55 -19.89 6.73 -50.78
CA GLU A 55 -20.79 7.81 -50.36
C GLU A 55 -22.15 7.25 -49.91
N TYR A 56 -22.73 6.35 -50.71
CA TYR A 56 -23.98 5.66 -50.39
C TYR A 56 -23.88 4.87 -49.09
N HIS A 57 -22.82 4.07 -48.91
CA HIS A 57 -22.62 3.31 -47.69
C HIS A 57 -22.39 4.22 -46.47
N LYS A 58 -21.69 5.34 -46.63
CA LYS A 58 -21.49 6.33 -45.57
C LYS A 58 -22.83 6.91 -45.12
N GLN A 59 -23.65 7.40 -46.05
CA GLN A 59 -24.98 7.95 -45.74
C GLN A 59 -25.91 6.90 -45.14
N TYR A 60 -25.88 5.66 -45.64
CA TYR A 60 -26.65 4.55 -45.10
C TYR A 60 -26.23 4.21 -43.67
N ASN A 61 -24.93 4.15 -43.40
CA ASN A 61 -24.40 3.90 -42.07
C ASN A 61 -24.76 5.05 -41.12
N GLU A 62 -24.58 6.31 -41.52
CA GLU A 62 -24.93 7.48 -40.70
C GLU A 62 -26.41 7.48 -40.29
N LYS A 63 -27.32 7.27 -41.26
CA LYS A 63 -28.77 7.17 -41.00
C LYS A 63 -29.14 6.02 -40.06
N ASN A 64 -28.42 4.91 -40.14
CA ASN A 64 -28.71 3.71 -39.34
C ASN A 64 -27.83 3.57 -38.10
N THR A 65 -26.88 4.48 -37.85
CA THR A 65 -25.90 4.34 -36.76
C THR A 65 -26.60 4.32 -35.41
N LYS A 66 -27.51 5.26 -35.15
CA LYS A 66 -28.26 5.33 -33.89
C LYS A 66 -29.13 4.07 -33.69
N LYS A 67 -29.85 3.65 -34.74
CA LYS A 67 -30.70 2.45 -34.72
C LYS A 67 -29.89 1.17 -34.46
N ASN A 68 -28.73 1.03 -35.08
CA ASN A 68 -27.83 -0.11 -34.90
C ASN A 68 -27.18 -0.12 -33.51
N ILE A 69 -26.74 1.03 -33.00
CA ILE A 69 -26.20 1.14 -31.64
C ILE A 69 -27.27 0.73 -30.62
N GLU A 70 -28.50 1.21 -30.80
CA GLU A 70 -29.61 0.89 -29.90
C GLU A 70 -29.97 -0.60 -29.96
N TYR A 71 -30.10 -1.16 -31.17
CA TYR A 71 -30.29 -2.60 -31.35
C TYR A 71 -29.18 -3.44 -30.69
N GLN A 72 -27.91 -3.03 -30.86
CA GLN A 72 -26.78 -3.71 -30.22
C GLN A 72 -26.80 -3.61 -28.69
N LYS A 73 -27.21 -2.46 -28.13
CA LYS A 73 -27.39 -2.31 -26.68
C LYS A 73 -28.46 -3.26 -26.17
N GLN A 74 -29.63 -3.26 -26.80
CA GLN A 74 -30.75 -4.14 -26.42
C GLN A 74 -30.37 -5.61 -26.54
N TYR A 75 -29.67 -6.00 -27.61
CA TYR A 75 -29.15 -7.36 -27.77
C TYR A 75 -28.15 -7.72 -26.66
N ARG A 76 -27.21 -6.83 -26.31
CA ARG A 76 -26.23 -7.07 -25.24
C ARG A 76 -26.87 -7.19 -23.87
N GLU A 77 -27.90 -6.40 -23.57
CA GLU A 77 -28.63 -6.50 -22.30
C GLU A 77 -29.44 -7.79 -22.22
N LYS A 78 -30.22 -8.12 -23.26
CA LYS A 78 -31.01 -9.36 -23.31
C LYS A 78 -30.14 -10.62 -23.23
N ASN A 79 -28.94 -10.60 -23.81
CA ASN A 79 -28.04 -11.75 -23.86
C ASN A 79 -26.84 -11.60 -22.90
N LYS A 80 -26.93 -10.73 -21.90
CA LYS A 80 -25.80 -10.36 -21.04
C LYS A 80 -25.16 -11.56 -20.34
N VAL A 81 -25.99 -12.44 -19.80
CA VAL A 81 -25.56 -13.65 -19.09
C VAL A 81 -24.91 -14.64 -20.05
N GLU A 82 -25.58 -14.95 -21.17
CA GLU A 82 -25.07 -15.88 -22.19
C GLU A 82 -23.74 -15.41 -22.80
N LEU A 83 -23.62 -14.11 -23.09
CA LEU A 83 -22.37 -13.52 -23.59
C LEU A 83 -21.25 -13.57 -22.55
N ALA A 84 -21.57 -13.42 -21.25
CA ALA A 84 -20.59 -13.56 -20.18
C ALA A 84 -20.11 -15.01 -20.04
N GLU A 85 -21.02 -15.99 -20.12
CA GLU A 85 -20.74 -17.43 -20.11
C GLU A 85 -19.80 -17.80 -21.27
N LYS A 86 -20.16 -17.41 -22.49
CA LYS A 86 -19.36 -17.65 -23.70
C LYS A 86 -17.96 -17.04 -23.59
N ARG A 87 -17.83 -15.83 -23.04
CA ARG A 87 -16.52 -15.19 -22.79
C ARG A 87 -15.69 -15.94 -21.76
N LYS A 88 -16.32 -16.45 -20.70
CA LYS A 88 -15.65 -17.23 -19.65
C LYS A 88 -15.08 -18.53 -20.24
N ILE A 89 -15.89 -19.26 -20.99
CA ILE A 89 -15.48 -20.49 -21.69
C ILE A 89 -14.34 -20.20 -22.67
N TYR A 90 -14.46 -19.13 -23.48
CA TYR A 90 -13.39 -18.74 -24.40
C TYR A 90 -12.08 -18.43 -23.68
N LYS A 91 -12.13 -17.67 -22.57
CA LYS A 91 -10.95 -17.33 -21.78
C LYS A 91 -10.27 -18.57 -21.18
N GLN A 92 -11.05 -19.54 -20.71
CA GLN A 92 -10.55 -20.81 -20.17
C GLN A 92 -9.89 -21.64 -21.28
N LYS A 93 -10.58 -21.85 -22.40
CA LYS A 93 -10.05 -22.62 -23.54
C LYS A 93 -8.77 -22.01 -24.14
N ASN A 94 -8.61 -20.69 -24.07
CA ASN A 94 -7.49 -19.97 -24.67
C ASN A 94 -6.51 -19.38 -23.64
N GLU A 95 -6.53 -19.85 -22.39
CA GLU A 95 -5.78 -19.24 -21.30
C GLU A 95 -4.27 -19.16 -21.59
N ALA A 96 -3.68 -20.25 -22.09
CA ALA A 96 -2.26 -20.32 -22.42
C ALA A 96 -1.89 -19.31 -23.52
N SER A 97 -2.65 -19.25 -24.61
CA SER A 97 -2.44 -18.33 -25.73
C SER A 97 -2.59 -16.86 -25.29
N ILE A 98 -3.56 -16.57 -24.42
CA ILE A 98 -3.75 -15.22 -23.85
C ILE A 98 -2.54 -14.83 -22.98
N LYS A 99 -2.04 -15.75 -22.14
CA LYS A 99 -0.84 -15.51 -21.32
C LYS A 99 0.39 -15.25 -22.17
N LEU A 100 0.62 -16.08 -23.20
CA LEU A 100 1.74 -15.93 -24.12
C LEU A 100 1.68 -14.59 -24.85
N TRP A 101 0.51 -14.23 -25.39
CA TRP A 101 0.31 -12.94 -26.04
C TRP A 101 0.62 -11.76 -25.10
N HIS A 102 0.18 -11.83 -23.84
CA HIS A 102 0.50 -10.80 -22.85
C HIS A 102 1.99 -10.71 -22.50
N GLN A 103 2.70 -11.84 -22.45
CA GLN A 103 4.14 -11.86 -22.21
C GLN A 103 4.90 -11.21 -23.36
N VAL A 104 4.64 -11.63 -24.59
CA VAL A 104 5.29 -11.08 -25.80
C VAL A 104 4.97 -9.59 -25.96
N ASN A 105 3.74 -9.16 -25.65
CA ASN A 105 3.33 -7.77 -25.80
C ASN A 105 3.52 -6.92 -24.53
N LYS A 106 4.18 -7.43 -23.49
CA LYS A 106 4.27 -6.78 -22.18
C LYS A 106 4.79 -5.33 -22.28
N VAL A 107 5.88 -5.12 -23.02
CA VAL A 107 6.50 -3.80 -23.20
C VAL A 107 5.53 -2.84 -23.88
N LYS A 108 4.96 -3.25 -25.02
CA LYS A 108 4.00 -2.46 -25.79
C LYS A 108 2.75 -2.09 -24.99
N ILE A 109 2.25 -3.00 -24.16
CA ILE A 109 1.10 -2.75 -23.27
C ILE A 109 1.46 -1.71 -22.21
N VAL A 110 2.63 -1.84 -21.57
CA VAL A 110 3.10 -0.89 -20.55
C VAL A 110 3.28 0.50 -21.15
N GLU A 111 3.86 0.61 -22.33
CA GLU A 111 4.07 1.88 -23.01
C GLU A 111 2.76 2.57 -23.40
N LYS A 112 1.82 1.83 -23.99
CA LYS A 112 0.47 2.34 -24.27
C LYS A 112 -0.23 2.85 -22.99
N ARG A 113 -0.10 2.13 -21.87
CA ARG A 113 -0.66 2.56 -20.57
C ARG A 113 -0.01 3.83 -20.06
N LYS A 114 1.31 3.99 -20.20
CA LYS A 114 2.02 5.21 -19.83
C LYS A 114 1.52 6.41 -20.63
N ILE A 115 1.42 6.27 -21.96
CA ILE A 115 0.91 7.33 -22.85
C ILE A 115 -0.52 7.71 -22.45
N TYR A 116 -1.39 6.72 -22.21
CA TYR A 116 -2.76 6.97 -21.77
C TYR A 116 -2.81 7.71 -20.43
N ALA A 117 -2.03 7.27 -19.44
CA ALA A 117 -1.97 7.89 -18.12
C ALA A 117 -1.46 9.33 -18.18
N GLN A 118 -0.48 9.63 -19.04
CA GLN A 118 0.01 10.99 -19.27
C GLN A 118 -1.07 11.87 -19.92
N LYS A 119 -1.67 11.41 -21.03
CA LYS A 119 -2.73 12.15 -21.74
C LYS A 119 -3.95 12.42 -20.87
N ASN A 120 -4.27 11.52 -19.94
CA ASN A 120 -5.45 11.62 -19.08
C ASN A 120 -5.13 12.01 -17.63
N LYS A 121 -3.93 12.55 -17.36
CA LYS A 121 -3.46 12.83 -16.00
C LYS A 121 -4.44 13.67 -15.17
N ALA A 122 -5.00 14.73 -15.76
CA ALA A 122 -5.96 15.61 -15.08
C ALA A 122 -7.27 14.87 -14.75
N LYS A 123 -7.83 14.16 -15.72
CA LYS A 123 -9.07 13.37 -15.56
C LYS A 123 -8.91 12.27 -14.51
N ILE A 124 -7.75 11.59 -14.49
CA ILE A 124 -7.44 10.58 -13.47
C ILE A 124 -7.38 11.22 -12.08
N LYS A 125 -6.70 12.38 -11.95
CA LYS A 125 -6.61 13.10 -10.68
C LYS A 125 -7.99 13.53 -10.17
N GLN A 126 -8.84 14.08 -11.04
CA GLN A 126 -10.20 14.48 -10.70
C GLN A 126 -11.02 13.29 -10.22
N TYR A 127 -11.00 12.17 -10.96
CA TYR A 127 -11.68 10.94 -10.53
C TYR A 127 -11.27 10.48 -9.13
N TYR A 128 -9.96 10.50 -8.81
CA TYR A 128 -9.49 10.14 -7.46
C TYR A 128 -9.96 11.11 -6.38
N GLN A 129 -10.06 12.40 -6.70
CA GLN A 129 -10.55 13.41 -5.77
C GLN A 129 -12.04 13.21 -5.49
N ASP A 130 -12.85 13.07 -6.55
CA ASP A 130 -14.29 12.89 -6.47
C ASP A 130 -14.68 11.59 -5.75
N ASN A 131 -13.83 10.56 -5.84
CA ASN A 131 -14.09 9.24 -5.24
C ASN A 131 -13.22 8.97 -4.00
N LYS A 132 -12.55 9.99 -3.45
CA LYS A 132 -11.56 9.82 -2.38
C LYS A 132 -12.11 9.08 -1.17
N GLU A 133 -13.32 9.44 -0.74
CA GLU A 133 -13.95 8.83 0.44
C GLU A 133 -14.32 7.37 0.20
N LYS A 134 -14.97 7.08 -0.93
CA LYS A 134 -15.33 5.71 -1.33
C LYS A 134 -14.10 4.82 -1.47
N ILE A 135 -13.03 5.31 -2.08
CA ILE A 135 -11.76 4.58 -2.23
C ILE A 135 -11.13 4.34 -0.85
N SER A 136 -11.15 5.35 0.04
CA SER A 136 -10.63 5.23 1.41
C SER A 136 -11.41 4.20 2.22
N GLU A 137 -12.73 4.22 2.15
CA GLU A 137 -13.60 3.28 2.86
C GLU A 137 -13.41 1.83 2.37
N GLN A 138 -13.38 1.63 1.04
CA GLN A 138 -13.05 0.34 0.45
C GLN A 138 -11.65 -0.14 0.89
N GLY A 139 -10.68 0.76 0.95
CA GLY A 139 -9.34 0.47 1.47
C GLY A 139 -9.37 0.02 2.93
N LYS A 140 -10.13 0.70 3.80
CA LYS A 140 -10.30 0.31 5.20
C LYS A 140 -10.98 -1.05 5.34
N LYS A 141 -12.00 -1.33 4.53
CA LYS A 141 -12.68 -2.63 4.50
C LYS A 141 -11.71 -3.75 4.11
N TYR A 142 -10.99 -3.56 2.99
CA TYR A 142 -9.97 -4.50 2.54
C TYR A 142 -8.89 -4.77 3.60
N LEU A 143 -8.39 -3.73 4.28
CA LEU A 143 -7.38 -3.88 5.32
C LEU A 143 -7.89 -4.66 6.54
N ARG A 144 -9.18 -4.51 6.89
CA ARG A 144 -9.84 -5.26 7.98
C ARG A 144 -10.00 -6.73 7.61
N GLU A 145 -10.60 -7.01 6.45
CA GLU A 145 -10.87 -8.37 5.99
C GLU A 145 -9.58 -9.17 5.73
N ASN A 146 -8.53 -8.51 5.24
CA ASN A 146 -7.28 -9.16 4.88
C ASN A 146 -6.20 -9.03 5.97
N LYS A 147 -6.57 -8.70 7.21
CA LYS A 147 -5.63 -8.50 8.33
C LYS A 147 -4.69 -9.69 8.51
N GLN A 148 -5.24 -10.90 8.51
CA GLN A 148 -4.48 -12.13 8.77
C GLN A 148 -3.54 -12.48 7.60
N ILE A 149 -4.03 -12.36 6.37
CA ILE A 149 -3.24 -12.58 5.15
C ILE A 149 -2.05 -11.61 5.10
N ARG A 150 -2.27 -10.33 5.45
CA ARG A 150 -1.19 -9.33 5.53
C ARG A 150 -0.15 -9.68 6.58
N LYS A 151 -0.58 -10.18 7.75
CA LYS A 151 0.33 -10.63 8.81
C LYS A 151 1.19 -11.81 8.34
N GLN A 152 0.59 -12.81 7.72
CA GLN A 152 1.30 -13.97 7.16
C GLN A 152 2.28 -13.55 6.06
N TYR A 153 1.86 -12.65 5.15
CA TYR A 153 2.74 -12.11 4.12
C TYR A 153 3.95 -11.40 4.72
N TYR A 154 3.74 -10.56 5.74
CA TYR A 154 4.83 -9.87 6.42
C TYR A 154 5.79 -10.85 7.09
N GLN A 155 5.28 -11.88 7.77
CA GLN A 155 6.12 -12.91 8.41
C GLN A 155 6.97 -13.65 7.38
N LYS A 156 6.36 -14.12 6.28
CA LYS A 156 7.07 -14.82 5.19
C LYS A 156 8.13 -13.94 4.51
N ASN A 157 7.91 -12.62 4.45
CA ASN A 157 8.80 -11.68 3.76
C ASN A 157 9.65 -10.83 4.71
N LYS A 158 9.67 -11.11 6.01
CA LYS A 158 10.27 -10.24 7.04
C LYS A 158 11.72 -9.88 6.72
N VAL A 159 12.52 -10.87 6.34
CA VAL A 159 13.95 -10.69 6.01
C VAL A 159 14.13 -9.82 4.77
N LYS A 160 13.34 -10.07 3.72
CA LYS A 160 13.39 -9.29 2.46
C LYS A 160 12.98 -7.84 2.70
N ILE A 161 11.91 -7.62 3.46
CA ILE A 161 11.42 -6.28 3.82
C ILE A 161 12.47 -5.53 4.64
N ALA A 162 13.06 -6.18 5.65
CA ALA A 162 14.12 -5.58 6.47
C ALA A 162 15.34 -5.18 5.62
N LYS A 163 15.77 -6.04 4.68
CA LYS A 163 16.87 -5.73 3.75
C LYS A 163 16.55 -4.52 2.89
N LEU A 164 15.35 -4.44 2.32
CA LEU A 164 14.92 -3.30 1.51
C LEU A 164 14.85 -2.00 2.34
N HIS A 165 14.32 -2.06 3.56
CA HIS A 165 14.30 -0.90 4.45
C HIS A 165 15.70 -0.42 4.80
N LYS A 166 16.65 -1.34 5.08
CA LYS A 166 18.05 -1.00 5.34
C LYS A 166 18.67 -0.29 4.14
N GLN A 167 18.48 -0.81 2.92
CA GLN A 167 18.98 -0.19 1.70
C GLN A 167 18.36 1.20 1.46
N TYR A 168 17.05 1.34 1.67
CA TYR A 168 16.37 2.63 1.56
C TYR A 168 16.92 3.65 2.55
N HIS A 169 17.11 3.25 3.82
CA HIS A 169 17.65 4.13 4.85
C HIS A 169 19.10 4.54 4.54
N GLN A 170 19.93 3.63 4.02
CA GLN A 170 21.30 3.94 3.60
C GLN A 170 21.31 4.97 2.46
N LYS A 171 20.53 4.74 1.39
CA LYS A 171 20.44 5.64 0.24
C LYS A 171 19.87 7.02 0.60
N ASN A 172 18.97 7.09 1.58
CA ASN A 172 18.27 8.32 1.96
C ASN A 172 18.75 8.91 3.28
N LYS A 173 19.91 8.47 3.82
CA LYS A 173 20.39 8.83 5.16
C LYS A 173 20.38 10.34 5.41
N ILE A 174 20.92 11.12 4.46
CA ILE A 174 21.01 12.58 4.56
C ILE A 174 19.61 13.22 4.57
N LYS A 175 18.73 12.79 3.66
CA LYS A 175 17.36 13.31 3.56
C LYS A 175 16.56 13.02 4.84
N ILE A 176 16.69 11.81 5.38
CA ILE A 176 16.04 11.39 6.62
C ILE A 176 16.55 12.24 7.79
N ALA A 177 17.86 12.43 7.91
CA ALA A 177 18.46 13.24 8.97
C ALA A 177 18.01 14.71 8.90
N LYS A 178 17.94 15.29 7.70
CA LYS A 178 17.44 16.66 7.49
C LYS A 178 15.98 16.80 7.93
N LEU A 179 15.12 15.87 7.51
CA LEU A 179 13.70 15.87 7.90
C LEU A 179 13.53 15.67 9.42
N ALA A 180 14.31 14.78 10.03
CA ALA A 180 14.28 14.56 11.48
C ALA A 180 14.70 15.82 12.26
N LYS A 181 15.76 16.50 11.80
CA LYS A 181 16.21 17.77 12.39
C LYS A 181 15.12 18.84 12.29
N GLN A 182 14.51 18.99 11.12
CA GLN A 182 13.44 19.96 10.90
C GLN A 182 12.24 19.68 11.82
N TYR A 183 11.78 18.43 11.85
CA TYR A 183 10.69 18.02 12.75
C TYR A 183 10.99 18.35 14.22
N TYR A 184 12.22 18.09 14.68
CA TYR A 184 12.62 18.44 16.04
C TYR A 184 12.58 19.95 16.28
N GLN A 185 13.09 20.78 15.36
CA GLN A 185 13.05 22.23 15.51
C GLN A 185 11.61 22.75 15.58
N ASP A 186 10.76 22.31 14.66
CA ASP A 186 9.36 22.73 14.56
C ASP A 186 8.54 22.32 15.80
N ASN A 187 8.95 21.26 16.50
CA ASN A 187 8.22 20.70 17.64
C ASN A 187 8.96 20.80 18.98
N LYS A 188 10.11 21.48 19.03
CA LYS A 188 10.99 21.54 20.22
C LYS A 188 10.24 21.95 21.49
N VAL A 189 9.42 22.99 21.39
CA VAL A 189 8.63 23.52 22.52
C VAL A 189 7.58 22.50 22.98
N LYS A 190 6.87 21.86 22.05
CA LYS A 190 5.86 20.85 22.36
C LYS A 190 6.49 19.63 23.04
N ILE A 191 7.63 19.18 22.54
CA ILE A 191 8.40 18.06 23.11
C ILE A 191 8.86 18.42 24.53
N ALA A 192 9.45 19.60 24.72
CA ALA A 192 9.91 20.05 26.03
C ALA A 192 8.77 20.14 27.05
N LYS A 193 7.63 20.70 26.65
CA LYS A 193 6.41 20.77 27.48
C LYS A 193 5.92 19.38 27.86
N HIS A 194 5.77 18.47 26.89
CA HIS A 194 5.35 17.10 27.14
C HIS A 194 6.29 16.37 28.12
N LEU A 195 7.61 16.47 27.93
CA LEU A 195 8.59 15.84 28.81
C LEU A 195 8.60 16.45 30.21
N LYS A 196 8.38 17.77 30.34
CA LYS A 196 8.26 18.44 31.64
C LYS A 196 7.03 17.91 32.40
N THR A 197 5.87 17.91 31.75
CA THR A 197 4.63 17.38 32.34
C THR A 197 4.79 15.92 32.74
N ARG A 198 5.34 15.08 31.86
CA ARG A 198 5.56 13.66 32.16
C ARG A 198 6.47 13.45 33.37
N ARG A 199 7.52 14.26 33.55
CA ARG A 199 8.37 14.19 34.76
C ARG A 199 7.66 14.63 36.04
N GLN A 200 6.64 15.48 35.94
CA GLN A 200 5.87 15.92 37.11
C GLN A 200 4.78 14.91 37.48
N THR A 201 4.14 14.29 36.50
CA THR A 201 3.00 13.39 36.72
C THR A 201 3.41 11.93 36.92
N ASP A 202 4.49 11.48 36.26
CA ASP A 202 4.96 10.10 36.30
C ASP A 202 6.27 10.02 37.12
N SER A 203 6.10 9.78 38.42
CA SER A 203 7.21 9.65 39.38
C SER A 203 8.20 8.54 38.99
N LYS A 204 7.73 7.44 38.39
CA LYS A 204 8.59 6.33 37.94
C LYS A 204 9.46 6.79 36.76
N TYR A 205 8.87 7.51 35.80
CA TYR A 205 9.63 8.09 34.69
C TYR A 205 10.65 9.13 35.18
N ALA A 206 10.27 9.99 36.13
CA ALA A 206 11.17 10.98 36.71
C ALA A 206 12.39 10.33 37.38
N LEU A 207 12.16 9.29 38.19
CA LEU A 207 13.22 8.52 38.83
C LEU A 207 14.14 7.85 37.82
N THR A 208 13.56 7.23 36.80
CA THR A 208 14.32 6.56 35.73
C THR A 208 15.25 7.53 35.02
N VAL A 209 14.78 8.75 34.71
CA VAL A 209 15.61 9.78 34.06
C VAL A 209 16.77 10.20 34.97
N GLN A 210 16.51 10.37 36.28
CA GLN A 210 17.56 10.75 37.24
C GLN A 210 18.60 9.64 37.39
N LEU A 211 18.19 8.37 37.52
CA LEU A 211 19.11 7.22 37.61
C LEU A 211 19.97 7.10 36.34
N ARG A 212 19.38 7.28 35.15
CA ARG A 212 20.14 7.30 33.88
C ARG A 212 21.17 8.42 33.84
N ASN A 213 20.81 9.61 34.32
CA ASN A 213 21.75 10.72 34.41
C ASN A 213 22.88 10.40 35.40
N ARG A 214 22.59 9.75 36.53
CA ARG A 214 23.61 9.31 37.50
C ARG A 214 24.58 8.31 36.87
N VAL A 215 24.08 7.30 36.17
CA VAL A 215 24.91 6.36 35.40
C VAL A 215 25.79 7.12 34.41
N TRP A 216 25.21 8.03 33.62
CA TRP A 216 25.99 8.82 32.66
C TRP A 216 27.11 9.64 33.30
N HIS A 217 26.82 10.33 34.42
CA HIS A 217 27.82 11.08 35.17
C HIS A 217 28.91 10.16 35.72
N ALA A 218 28.53 9.02 36.29
CA ALA A 218 29.50 8.07 36.85
C ALA A 218 30.47 7.56 35.78
N PHE A 219 29.98 7.18 34.60
CA PHE A 219 30.85 6.80 33.48
C PHE A 219 31.70 7.95 32.96
N LYS A 220 31.14 9.17 32.88
CA LYS A 220 31.88 10.35 32.44
C LYS A 220 33.04 10.68 33.38
N ASP A 221 32.81 10.52 34.69
CA ASP A 221 33.74 10.97 35.72
C ASP A 221 34.75 9.88 36.14
N TYR A 222 34.38 8.58 36.04
CA TYR A 222 35.16 7.47 36.59
C TYR A 222 35.60 6.39 35.59
N SER A 223 35.08 6.33 34.36
CA SER A 223 35.56 5.34 33.36
C SER A 223 36.76 5.89 32.59
N THR A 224 37.77 5.05 32.36
CA THR A 224 38.94 5.41 31.56
C THR A 224 38.63 5.46 30.06
N THR A 225 37.69 4.65 29.59
CA THR A 225 37.36 4.53 28.16
C THR A 225 36.39 5.58 27.65
N GLY A 226 35.59 6.18 28.56
CA GLY A 226 34.52 7.13 28.24
C GLY A 226 33.39 6.56 27.37
N LYS A 227 33.41 5.26 27.06
CA LYS A 227 32.43 4.59 26.20
C LYS A 227 31.32 3.98 27.05
N ILE A 228 30.12 4.53 26.90
CA ILE A 228 28.92 4.08 27.62
C ILE A 228 28.13 3.12 26.76
N LYS A 229 28.01 1.86 27.21
CA LYS A 229 27.12 0.86 26.61
C LYS A 229 25.68 1.03 27.15
N PRO A 230 24.67 0.42 26.52
CA PRO A 230 23.33 0.34 27.07
C PRO A 230 23.33 -0.25 28.50
N ALA A 231 22.53 0.33 29.40
CA ALA A 231 22.43 -0.10 30.81
C ALA A 231 22.20 -1.62 31.00
N CYS A 232 21.46 -2.24 30.08
CA CYS A 232 21.21 -3.68 30.10
C CYS A 232 22.48 -4.53 29.89
N GLU A 233 23.48 -4.03 29.17
CA GLU A 233 24.76 -4.74 28.98
C GLU A 233 25.58 -4.76 30.28
N TYR A 234 25.37 -3.80 31.17
CA TYR A 234 25.97 -3.75 32.50
C TYR A 234 25.11 -4.41 33.58
N GLY A 235 23.97 -5.01 33.21
CA GLY A 235 23.06 -5.62 34.18
C GLY A 235 22.28 -4.62 35.07
N ILE A 236 22.20 -3.35 34.70
CA ILE A 236 21.50 -2.33 35.49
C ILE A 236 19.98 -2.39 35.24
N ASP A 237 19.22 -2.69 36.30
CA ASP A 237 17.76 -2.69 36.27
C ASP A 237 17.17 -1.50 37.05
N TYR A 238 16.82 -0.44 36.33
CA TYR A 238 16.15 0.73 36.90
C TYR A 238 14.80 0.41 37.53
N ALA A 239 14.07 -0.59 37.03
CA ALA A 239 12.77 -0.93 37.59
C ALA A 239 12.94 -1.57 38.98
N ALA A 240 13.92 -2.46 39.14
CA ALA A 240 14.26 -3.07 40.42
C ALA A 240 14.70 -2.01 41.46
N ILE A 241 15.58 -1.07 41.09
CA ILE A 241 15.99 0.03 41.98
C ILE A 241 14.79 0.87 42.43
N ILE A 242 13.91 1.23 41.49
CA ILE A 242 12.73 2.05 41.81
C ILE A 242 11.75 1.30 42.72
N GLU A 243 11.64 -0.02 42.55
CA GLU A 243 10.80 -0.86 43.41
C GLU A 243 11.38 -0.95 44.83
N HIS A 244 12.70 -1.15 44.96
CA HIS A 244 13.40 -1.16 46.24
C HIS A 244 13.28 0.15 47.02
N LEU A 245 13.26 1.28 46.32
CA LEU A 245 13.10 2.61 46.93
C LEU A 245 11.67 2.93 47.41
N LYS A 246 10.73 1.97 47.38
CA LYS A 246 9.39 2.15 47.95
C LYS A 246 9.38 1.75 49.44
N PRO A 247 8.55 2.41 50.28
CA PRO A 247 7.66 3.52 49.96
C PRO A 247 8.43 4.83 49.72
N PHE A 248 7.85 5.70 48.88
CA PHE A 248 8.48 6.99 48.61
C PHE A 248 8.20 7.99 49.73
N PRO A 249 9.20 8.77 50.17
CA PRO A 249 8.98 9.84 51.15
C PRO A 249 7.91 10.83 50.65
N ALA A 250 7.02 11.27 51.55
CA ALA A 250 5.98 12.26 51.24
C ALA A 250 6.62 13.59 50.77
N GLU A 251 7.66 14.05 51.47
CA GLU A 251 8.45 15.23 51.13
C GLU A 251 9.68 14.87 50.31
N ARG A 252 9.50 14.24 49.14
CA ARG A 252 10.60 13.75 48.28
C ARG A 252 11.66 14.81 47.96
N TRP A 253 11.31 16.09 47.98
CA TRP A 253 12.24 17.20 47.71
C TRP A 253 13.30 17.40 48.80
N ARG A 254 13.10 16.88 50.02
CA ARG A 254 14.09 16.90 51.12
C ARG A 254 15.09 15.75 51.07
N TYR A 255 14.78 14.70 50.32
CA TYR A 255 15.57 13.47 50.27
C TYR A 255 16.36 13.37 48.96
N HIS A 256 17.63 13.03 49.08
CA HIS A 256 18.45 12.58 47.97
C HIS A 256 18.35 11.07 47.81
N LYS A 257 18.50 10.63 46.56
CA LYS A 257 18.78 9.22 46.25
C LYS A 257 20.27 9.04 46.36
N ASP A 258 20.67 8.42 47.45
CA ASP A 258 22.05 8.20 47.80
C ASP A 258 22.50 6.79 47.40
N HIS A 259 23.79 6.64 47.15
CA HIS A 259 24.42 5.32 47.06
C HIS A 259 25.06 5.00 48.40
N ILE A 260 24.67 3.89 49.04
CA ILE A 260 25.20 3.48 50.36
C ILE A 260 26.73 3.41 50.30
N LYS A 261 27.26 2.65 49.35
CA LYS A 261 28.65 2.70 48.93
C LYS A 261 28.79 3.73 47.80
N PRO A 262 29.63 4.77 47.97
CA PRO A 262 29.71 5.89 47.02
C PRO A 262 30.29 5.43 45.68
N LEU A 263 29.79 6.03 44.59
CA LEU A 263 30.17 5.65 43.21
C LEU A 263 31.68 5.73 42.96
N CYS A 264 32.38 6.68 43.57
CA CYS A 264 33.83 6.84 43.42
C CYS A 264 34.68 5.68 43.98
N SER A 265 34.06 4.74 44.70
CA SER A 265 34.74 3.58 45.29
C SER A 265 34.63 2.32 44.44
N PHE A 266 34.00 2.41 43.26
CA PHE A 266 33.88 1.32 42.30
C PHE A 266 34.75 1.60 41.08
N ASP A 267 35.24 0.54 40.47
CA ASP A 267 35.84 0.57 39.14
C ASP A 267 34.74 0.54 38.07
N PHE A 268 34.74 1.55 37.20
CA PHE A 268 33.75 1.72 36.12
C PHE A 268 34.19 1.12 34.79
N ASP A 269 35.34 0.44 34.76
CA ASP A 269 35.77 -0.38 33.63
C ASP A 269 35.54 -1.89 33.90
N ASP A 270 35.17 -2.26 35.13
CA ASP A 270 34.73 -3.60 35.54
C ASP A 270 33.18 -3.72 35.57
N SER A 271 32.64 -4.61 34.73
CA SER A 271 31.19 -4.78 34.59
C SER A 271 30.50 -5.31 35.85
N GLU A 272 31.16 -6.15 36.65
CA GLU A 272 30.56 -6.68 37.88
C GLU A 272 30.49 -5.59 38.96
N GLN A 273 31.51 -4.73 39.04
CA GLN A 273 31.50 -3.57 39.94
C GLN A 273 30.46 -2.53 39.55
N ILE A 274 30.25 -2.29 38.26
CA ILE A 274 29.16 -1.41 37.78
C ILE A 274 27.80 -1.97 38.19
N LYS A 275 27.60 -3.29 38.04
CA LYS A 275 26.36 -3.96 38.44
C LYS A 275 26.10 -3.82 39.94
N LEU A 276 27.13 -3.97 40.77
CA LEU A 276 27.05 -3.76 42.22
C LEU A 276 26.80 -2.29 42.57
N ALA A 277 27.47 -1.35 41.89
CA ALA A 277 27.31 0.08 42.11
C ALA A 277 25.86 0.53 41.90
N PHE A 278 25.18 -0.04 40.90
CA PHE A 278 23.77 0.24 40.60
C PHE A 278 22.82 -0.90 41.01
N ALA A 279 23.21 -1.74 41.96
CA ALA A 279 22.30 -2.72 42.53
C ALA A 279 21.20 -2.01 43.35
N PRO A 280 19.96 -2.54 43.41
CA PRO A 280 18.91 -1.99 44.25
C PRO A 280 19.37 -1.80 45.70
N GLU A 281 20.13 -2.75 46.23
CA GLU A 281 20.65 -2.79 47.61
C GLU A 281 21.67 -1.70 47.90
N ASN A 282 22.26 -1.07 46.88
CA ASN A 282 23.18 0.04 47.06
C ASN A 282 22.47 1.41 47.06
N HIS A 283 21.13 1.47 46.92
CA HIS A 283 20.38 2.72 46.87
C HIS A 283 19.53 2.94 48.12
N GLN A 284 19.56 4.16 48.65
CA GLN A 284 18.73 4.56 49.80
C GLN A 284 18.19 5.98 49.66
N TRP A 285 17.16 6.29 50.44
CA TRP A 285 16.76 7.67 50.72
C TRP A 285 17.60 8.20 51.88
N LEU A 286 18.22 9.36 51.68
CA LEU A 286 18.99 10.05 52.71
C LEU A 286 18.63 11.53 52.67
N LEU A 287 18.57 12.23 53.81
CA LEU A 287 18.30 13.66 53.79
C LEU A 287 19.37 14.39 52.97
N ALA A 288 18.98 15.44 52.27
CA ALA A 288 19.89 16.17 51.39
C ALA A 288 21.14 16.67 52.13
N GLU A 289 20.95 17.17 53.36
CA GLU A 289 22.01 17.68 54.25
C GLU A 289 22.95 16.57 54.72
N GLU A 290 22.41 15.42 55.11
CA GLU A 290 23.18 14.25 55.53
C GLU A 290 24.00 13.68 54.36
N ASN A 291 23.40 13.59 53.16
CA ASN A 291 24.08 13.12 51.97
C ASN A 291 25.24 14.04 51.57
N MET A 292 25.02 15.36 51.67
CA MET A 292 26.10 16.32 51.43
C MET A 292 27.24 16.19 52.44
N SER A 293 26.91 15.95 53.71
CA SER A 293 27.89 15.75 54.79
C SER A 293 28.64 14.42 54.67
N LYS A 294 27.95 13.36 54.21
CA LYS A 294 28.51 12.04 53.91
C LYS A 294 29.60 12.12 52.84
N GLY A 295 29.31 12.81 51.74
CA GLY A 295 30.22 12.92 50.61
C GLY A 295 30.68 11.55 50.09
N LYS A 296 31.99 11.28 50.14
CA LYS A 296 32.61 10.03 49.68
C LYS A 296 32.84 9.00 50.79
N LYS A 297 32.33 9.24 52.00
CA LYS A 297 32.54 8.34 53.14
C LYS A 297 31.56 7.17 53.09
N ILE A 298 32.02 5.99 53.51
CA ILE A 298 31.15 4.84 53.77
C ILE A 298 30.67 4.99 55.21
N ILE A 299 29.36 5.14 55.40
CA ILE A 299 28.76 5.19 56.74
C ILE A 299 28.34 3.76 57.08
N GLU A 300 28.88 3.20 58.15
CA GLU A 300 28.39 1.92 58.68
C GLU A 300 26.96 2.10 59.19
N GLN A 301 26.06 1.17 58.84
CA GLN A 301 24.62 1.25 59.13
C GLN A 301 24.27 1.36 60.64
N SER A 302 25.25 1.23 61.54
CA SER A 302 25.10 1.37 62.99
C SER A 302 24.88 2.81 63.49
N GLN A 303 24.97 3.82 62.62
CA GLN A 303 24.84 5.24 63.01
C GLN A 303 23.54 5.92 62.54
N LEU A 304 22.61 5.20 61.90
CA LEU A 304 21.33 5.76 61.48
C LEU A 304 20.27 5.48 62.56
N CYS A 305 20.14 6.40 63.52
CA CYS A 305 18.98 6.41 64.43
C CYS A 305 17.70 6.67 63.63
N PHE A 306 16.71 5.78 63.79
CA PHE A 306 15.39 5.85 63.19
C PHE A 306 14.52 6.98 63.75
#